data_AF-F7JQY6-F1
#
_entry.id   AF-F7JQY6-F1
#
_cell.length_a   1.000
_cell.length_b   1.000
_cell.length_c   1.000
_cell.angle_alpha   90.00
_cell.angle_beta   90.00
_cell.angle_gamma   90.00
#
_symmetry.space_group_name_H-M   'P 1'
#
loop_
_entity.id
_entity.type
_entity.pdbx_description
1 polymer ?
#
loop_
_entity_poly.entity_id
_entity_poly.type
_entity_poly.pdbx_seq_one_letter_code
_entity_poly.pdbx_strand_id
1 'polypeptide(L)'
;MKYSYQEVIQYIQEEDVKFIRLAFCDVFGKQKNISIMPDELPRAFEFGIAIDASAITGFGDENHSDLFLHPDPDTLMPLPWRPEHGSVVRMYCTITYPNGEIFACDTRSILKKAIRDAEEKGYRFFFGAEQEFYLFI
;
A
#
# COMPACT_ATOMS: atom_id res chain seq x y z
N MET A 1 -13.63 -4.38 7.28
CA MET A 1 -14.31 -5.28 6.33
C MET A 1 -13.21 -5.93 5.52
N LYS A 2 -13.20 -7.26 5.35
CA LYS A 2 -12.23 -7.88 4.44
C LYS A 2 -12.84 -7.87 3.05
N TYR A 3 -12.24 -7.18 2.10
CA TYR A 3 -12.70 -7.22 0.71
C TYR A 3 -12.03 -8.40 0.02
N SER A 4 -12.84 -9.24 -0.60
CA SER A 4 -12.35 -10.24 -1.55
C SER A 4 -11.83 -9.54 -2.81
N TYR A 5 -10.92 -10.22 -3.51
CA TYR A 5 -10.41 -9.78 -4.81
C TYR A 5 -11.53 -9.45 -5.81
N GLN A 6 -12.60 -10.26 -5.82
CA GLN A 6 -13.75 -10.06 -6.71
C GLN A 6 -14.54 -8.80 -6.34
N GLU A 7 -14.74 -8.53 -5.06
CA GLU A 7 -15.43 -7.32 -4.61
C GLU A 7 -14.64 -6.06 -4.97
N VAL A 8 -13.31 -6.09 -4.89
CA VAL A 8 -12.46 -4.96 -5.30
C VAL A 8 -12.60 -4.68 -6.81
N ILE A 9 -12.55 -5.72 -7.64
CA ILE A 9 -12.69 -5.55 -9.09
C ILE A 9 -14.07 -5.03 -9.45
N GLN A 10 -15.11 -5.59 -8.83
CA GLN A 10 -16.48 -5.14 -9.04
C GLN A 10 -16.64 -3.66 -8.69
N TYR A 11 -16.13 -3.25 -7.52
CA TYR A 11 -16.15 -1.86 -7.07
C TYR A 11 -15.48 -0.92 -8.08
N ILE A 12 -14.31 -1.30 -8.58
CA ILE A 12 -13.52 -0.50 -9.54
C ILE A 12 -14.28 -0.30 -10.85
N GLN A 13 -15.03 -1.30 -11.30
CA GLN A 13 -15.87 -1.21 -12.50
C GLN A 13 -17.11 -0.35 -12.27
N GLU A 14 -17.82 -0.56 -11.16
CA GLU A 14 -19.05 0.18 -10.82
C GLU A 14 -18.79 1.67 -10.63
N GLU A 15 -17.69 2.03 -10.00
CA GLU A 15 -17.32 3.42 -9.68
C GLU A 15 -16.51 4.12 -10.79
N ASP A 16 -16.43 3.52 -11.97
CA ASP A 16 -15.68 4.00 -13.14
C ASP A 16 -14.26 4.50 -12.79
N VAL A 17 -13.55 3.72 -11.97
CA VAL A 17 -12.21 4.08 -11.49
C VAL A 17 -11.25 4.12 -12.65
N LYS A 18 -10.54 5.24 -12.83
CA LYS A 18 -9.56 5.40 -13.92
C LYS A 18 -8.13 5.16 -13.48
N PHE A 19 -7.84 5.37 -12.20
CA PHE A 19 -6.50 5.18 -11.64
C PHE A 19 -6.57 4.57 -10.25
N ILE A 20 -5.61 3.70 -9.97
CA ILE A 20 -5.43 3.09 -8.66
C ILE A 20 -4.07 3.55 -8.13
N ARG A 21 -4.07 4.22 -6.99
CA ARG A 21 -2.84 4.60 -6.28
C ARG A 21 -2.38 3.46 -5.38
N LEU A 22 -1.23 2.90 -5.71
CA LEU A 22 -0.50 1.95 -4.87
C LEU A 22 0.38 2.75 -3.90
N ALA A 23 -0.03 2.82 -2.64
CA ALA A 23 0.62 3.63 -1.62
C ALA A 23 1.48 2.77 -0.67
N PHE A 24 2.63 3.29 -0.28
CA PHE A 24 3.54 2.66 0.68
C PHE A 24 4.32 3.74 1.44
N CYS A 25 5.08 3.37 2.47
CA CYS A 25 5.91 4.30 3.22
C CYS A 25 7.38 3.89 3.09
N ASP A 26 8.26 4.89 2.96
CA ASP A 26 9.69 4.64 3.15
C ASP A 26 10.03 4.47 4.64
N VAL A 27 11.29 4.16 4.94
CA VAL A 27 11.76 3.91 6.31
C VAL A 27 11.70 5.14 7.23
N PHE A 28 11.56 6.34 6.66
CA PHE A 28 11.43 7.59 7.41
C PHE A 28 9.96 7.98 7.64
N GLY A 29 9.02 7.11 7.24
CA GLY A 29 7.59 7.34 7.40
C GLY A 29 6.99 8.27 6.35
N LYS A 30 7.73 8.62 5.29
CA LYS A 30 7.18 9.44 4.21
C LYS A 30 6.37 8.56 3.28
N GLN A 31 5.10 8.94 3.09
CA GLN A 31 4.21 8.24 2.15
C GLN A 31 4.68 8.48 0.70
N LYS A 32 4.78 7.39 -0.04
CA LYS A 32 5.08 7.30 -1.47
C LYS A 32 3.89 6.64 -2.18
N ASN A 33 3.79 6.82 -3.49
CA ASN A 33 2.81 6.10 -4.29
C ASN A 33 3.20 6.05 -5.77
N ILE A 34 2.69 5.05 -6.47
CA ILE A 34 2.62 5.00 -7.93
C ILE A 34 1.16 4.84 -8.36
N SER A 35 0.84 5.16 -9.61
CA SER A 35 -0.51 4.98 -10.17
C SER A 35 -0.48 3.92 -11.26
N ILE A 36 -1.47 3.02 -11.23
CA ILE A 36 -1.70 2.03 -12.28
C ILE A 36 -3.10 2.19 -12.87
N MET A 37 -3.29 1.66 -14.08
CA MET A 37 -4.61 1.53 -14.70
C MET A 37 -5.37 0.35 -14.07
N PRO A 38 -6.72 0.34 -14.09
CA PRO A 38 -7.54 -0.77 -13.59
C PRO A 38 -7.15 -2.13 -14.15
N ASP A 39 -6.80 -2.19 -15.44
CA ASP A 39 -6.44 -3.43 -16.12
C ASP A 39 -5.13 -4.05 -15.60
N GLU A 40 -4.27 -3.27 -14.94
CA GLU A 40 -3.04 -3.76 -14.30
C GLU A 40 -3.29 -4.34 -12.90
N LEU A 41 -4.48 -4.14 -12.32
CA LEU A 41 -4.76 -4.55 -10.96
C LEU A 41 -4.70 -6.08 -10.74
N PRO A 42 -5.24 -6.93 -11.64
CA PRO A 42 -5.06 -8.38 -11.53
C PRO A 42 -3.59 -8.78 -11.42
N ARG A 43 -2.74 -8.21 -12.29
CA ARG A 43 -1.29 -8.41 -12.27
C ARG A 43 -0.66 -7.88 -10.98
N ALA A 44 -1.10 -6.74 -10.48
CA ALA A 44 -0.61 -6.19 -9.22
C ALA A 44 -0.89 -7.10 -8.03
N PHE A 45 -2.06 -7.76 -7.99
CA PHE A 45 -2.37 -8.74 -6.94
C PHE A 45 -1.55 -10.02 -7.07
N GLU A 46 -1.42 -10.57 -8.28
CA GLU A 46 -0.76 -11.86 -8.51
C GLU A 46 0.76 -11.77 -8.44
N PHE A 47 1.35 -10.79 -9.14
CA PHE A 47 2.80 -10.68 -9.34
C PHE A 47 3.41 -9.44 -8.68
N GLY A 48 2.59 -8.48 -8.28
CA GLY A 48 3.06 -7.18 -7.80
C GLY A 48 3.45 -6.22 -8.93
N ILE A 49 3.61 -4.95 -8.57
CA ILE A 49 4.10 -3.90 -9.47
C ILE A 49 5.52 -3.52 -9.09
N ALA A 50 6.44 -3.65 -10.05
CA ALA A 50 7.85 -3.33 -9.85
C ALA A 50 8.06 -1.83 -9.56
N ILE A 51 8.93 -1.55 -8.61
CA ILE A 51 9.42 -0.22 -8.27
C ILE A 51 10.94 -0.26 -8.12
N ASP A 52 11.57 0.86 -8.43
CA ASP A 52 13.01 1.04 -8.27
C ASP A 52 13.32 1.49 -6.83
N ALA A 53 13.96 0.60 -6.07
CA ALA A 53 14.39 0.83 -4.70
C ALA A 53 15.41 1.98 -4.59
N SER A 54 16.25 2.18 -5.62
CA SER A 54 17.29 3.22 -5.62
C SER A 54 16.68 4.63 -5.61
N ALA A 55 15.45 4.78 -6.14
CA ALA A 55 14.70 6.03 -6.11
C ALA A 55 14.05 6.32 -4.74
N ILE A 56 14.18 5.41 -3.77
CA ILE A 56 13.52 5.50 -2.46
C ILE A 56 14.56 5.54 -1.35
N THR A 57 14.65 6.69 -0.70
CA THR A 57 15.59 6.94 0.39
C THR A 57 15.41 5.91 1.52
N GLY A 58 16.49 5.20 1.84
CA GLY A 58 16.54 4.23 2.93
C GLY A 58 16.05 2.81 2.58
N PHE A 59 15.79 2.50 1.30
CA PHE A 59 15.49 1.14 0.84
C PHE A 59 16.73 0.31 0.46
N GLY A 60 17.92 0.90 0.48
CA GLY A 60 19.19 0.19 0.28
C GLY A 60 20.00 0.71 -0.89
N ASP A 61 21.19 0.14 -1.06
CA ASP A 61 22.17 0.50 -2.09
C ASP A 61 21.95 -0.32 -3.38
N GLU A 62 22.47 0.20 -4.50
CA GLU A 62 22.15 -0.09 -5.92
C GLU A 62 22.10 -1.58 -6.39
N ASN A 63 22.47 -2.55 -5.55
CA ASN A 63 22.63 -3.96 -5.92
C ASN A 63 21.33 -4.79 -5.98
N HIS A 64 20.23 -4.31 -5.37
CA HIS A 64 18.92 -4.95 -5.43
C HIS A 64 17.84 -3.93 -5.78
N SER A 65 17.82 -3.50 -7.05
CA SER A 65 16.97 -2.40 -7.51
C SER A 65 15.48 -2.73 -7.53
N ASP A 66 15.10 -3.97 -7.80
CA ASP A 66 13.72 -4.30 -8.12
C ASP A 66 12.97 -4.81 -6.89
N LEU A 67 12.05 -3.99 -6.38
CA LEU A 67 11.08 -4.37 -5.36
C LEU A 67 9.67 -4.41 -5.96
N PHE A 68 8.76 -5.16 -5.34
CA PHE A 68 7.41 -5.34 -5.84
C PHE A 68 6.37 -4.86 -4.83
N LEU A 69 5.39 -4.10 -5.32
CA LEU A 69 4.24 -3.63 -4.56
C LEU A 69 3.05 -4.56 -4.75
N HIS A 70 2.59 -5.17 -3.66
CA HIS A 70 1.37 -5.98 -3.63
C HIS A 70 0.25 -5.21 -2.91
N PRO A 71 -0.83 -4.78 -3.59
CA PRO A 71 -1.93 -4.07 -2.96
C PRO A 71 -2.68 -4.92 -1.94
N ASP A 72 -3.06 -4.31 -0.83
CA ASP A 72 -3.91 -4.91 0.18
C ASP A 72 -5.38 -4.50 -0.07
N PRO A 73 -6.27 -5.44 -0.45
CA PRO A 73 -7.63 -5.13 -0.87
C PRO A 73 -8.46 -4.54 0.27
N ASP A 74 -8.15 -4.88 1.53
CA ASP A 74 -8.85 -4.40 2.72
C ASP A 74 -8.62 -2.90 2.98
N THR A 75 -7.70 -2.29 2.22
CA THR A 75 -7.32 -0.88 2.37
C THR A 75 -7.82 0.02 1.24
N LEU A 76 -8.65 -0.52 0.35
CA LEU A 76 -9.26 0.24 -0.73
C LEU A 76 -10.02 1.44 -0.17
N MET A 77 -9.67 2.62 -0.68
CA MET A 77 -10.28 3.89 -0.27
C MET A 77 -10.36 4.86 -1.46
N PRO A 78 -11.54 5.40 -1.78
CA PRO A 78 -11.68 6.48 -2.75
C PRO A 78 -10.97 7.76 -2.30
N LEU A 79 -10.44 8.53 -3.25
CA LEU A 79 -9.84 9.84 -2.96
C LEU A 79 -10.90 10.94 -3.11
N PRO A 80 -11.36 11.57 -2.01
CA PRO A 80 -12.57 12.41 -2.01
C PRO A 80 -12.42 13.73 -2.77
N TRP A 81 -11.20 14.17 -3.07
CA TRP A 81 -10.93 15.38 -3.85
C TRP A 81 -10.87 15.12 -5.37
N ARG A 82 -11.18 13.90 -5.83
CA ARG A 82 -11.27 13.54 -7.24
C ARG A 82 -12.74 13.52 -7.68
N PRO A 83 -13.04 13.89 -8.94
CA PRO A 83 -14.42 13.88 -9.43
C PRO A 83 -15.00 12.46 -9.43
N GLU A 84 -16.32 12.35 -9.31
CA GLU A 84 -17.03 11.05 -9.43
C GLU A 84 -16.77 10.38 -10.78
N HIS A 85 -16.82 11.16 -11.87
CA HIS A 85 -16.37 10.70 -13.19
C HIS A 85 -14.85 10.78 -13.30
N GLY A 86 -14.18 9.65 -13.45
CA GLY A 86 -12.71 9.61 -13.41
C GLY A 86 -12.16 9.43 -12.00
N SER A 87 -12.89 8.67 -11.18
CA SER A 87 -12.57 8.43 -9.78
C SER A 87 -11.20 7.76 -9.63
N VAL A 88 -10.58 7.99 -8.48
CA VAL A 88 -9.27 7.43 -8.15
C VAL A 88 -9.38 6.80 -6.77
N VAL A 89 -8.96 5.55 -6.66
CA VAL A 89 -8.88 4.85 -5.39
C VAL A 89 -7.42 4.70 -4.98
N ARG A 90 -7.20 4.39 -3.71
CA ARG A 90 -5.89 4.05 -3.16
C ARG A 90 -5.99 2.72 -2.42
N MET A 91 -4.95 1.91 -2.55
CA MET A 91 -4.67 0.77 -1.68
C MET A 91 -3.26 0.92 -1.11
N TYR A 92 -3.07 0.51 0.14
CA TYR A 92 -1.74 0.35 0.71
C TYR A 92 -1.13 -0.96 0.25
N CYS A 93 0.20 -0.97 0.08
CA CYS A 93 0.92 -2.13 -0.41
C CYS A 93 1.77 -2.77 0.68
N THR A 94 2.01 -4.07 0.53
CA THR A 94 3.15 -4.77 1.11
C THR A 94 4.27 -4.80 0.06
N ILE A 95 5.51 -4.67 0.52
CA ILE A 95 6.69 -4.65 -0.37
C ILE A 95 7.42 -5.98 -0.26
N THR A 96 7.81 -6.54 -1.39
CA THR A 96 8.52 -7.83 -1.47
C THR A 96 9.74 -7.73 -2.38
N TYR A 97 10.68 -8.65 -2.17
CA TYR A 97 11.75 -8.96 -3.11
C TYR A 97 11.20 -9.77 -4.30
N PRO A 98 11.95 -9.88 -5.42
CA PRO A 98 11.53 -10.67 -6.58
C PRO A 98 11.26 -12.16 -6.28
N ASN A 99 11.87 -12.69 -5.23
CA ASN A 99 11.67 -14.07 -4.76
C ASN A 99 10.39 -14.26 -3.91
N GLY A 100 9.62 -13.19 -3.69
CA GLY A 100 8.39 -13.19 -2.89
C GLY A 100 8.61 -13.01 -1.39
N GLU A 101 9.85 -12.95 -0.90
CA GLU A 101 10.12 -12.65 0.50
C GLU A 101 9.75 -11.20 0.83
N ILE A 102 9.20 -10.97 2.02
CA ILE A 102 8.85 -9.63 2.47
C ILE A 102 10.12 -8.78 2.57
N PHE A 103 10.06 -7.59 1.99
CA PHE A 103 11.14 -6.62 2.06
C PHE A 103 11.43 -6.24 3.52
N ALA A 104 12.68 -6.39 3.95
CA ALA A 104 13.05 -6.25 5.35
C ALA A 104 12.75 -4.85 5.93
N CYS A 105 12.71 -3.83 5.09
CA CYS A 105 12.42 -2.45 5.48
C CYS A 105 10.96 -2.02 5.22
N ASP A 106 10.06 -2.95 4.88
CA ASP A 106 8.62 -2.66 4.82
C ASP A 106 8.04 -2.43 6.22
N THR A 107 7.96 -1.16 6.61
CA THR A 107 7.48 -0.72 7.93
C THR A 107 6.09 -1.25 8.28
N ARG A 108 5.22 -1.43 7.27
CA ARG A 108 3.87 -1.96 7.47
C ARG A 108 3.91 -3.44 7.86
N SER A 109 4.75 -4.24 7.21
CA SER A 109 4.91 -5.67 7.55
C SER A 109 5.61 -5.86 8.89
N ILE A 110 6.57 -5.00 9.24
CA ILE A 110 7.20 -4.98 10.58
C ILE A 110 6.12 -4.78 11.66
N LEU A 111 5.22 -3.80 11.49
CA LEU A 111 4.13 -3.57 12.44
C LEU A 111 3.16 -4.75 12.50
N LYS A 112 2.76 -5.32 11.35
CA LYS A 112 1.89 -6.52 11.30
C LYS A 112 2.51 -7.68 12.08
N LYS A 113 3.81 -7.92 11.93
CA LYS A 113 4.54 -8.95 12.69
C LYS A 113 4.53 -8.65 14.19
N ALA A 114 4.86 -7.43 14.59
CA ALA A 114 4.88 -7.05 16.01
C ALA A 114 3.50 -7.21 16.70
N ILE A 115 2.41 -6.88 15.99
CA ILE A 115 1.04 -7.09 16.49
C ILE A 115 0.75 -8.59 16.64
N ARG A 116 1.10 -9.42 15.65
CA ARG A 116 0.90 -10.88 15.74
C ARG A 116 1.70 -11.50 16.89
N ASP A 117 2.98 -11.14 17.03
CA ASP A 117 3.85 -11.64 18.11
C ASP A 117 3.31 -11.25 19.50
N ALA A 118 2.58 -10.14 19.60
CA ALA A 118 1.89 -9.72 20.81
C ALA A 118 0.60 -10.52 21.07
N GLU A 119 -0.21 -10.74 20.02
CA GLU A 119 -1.43 -11.55 20.09
C GLU A 119 -1.14 -12.99 20.50
N GLU A 120 -0.05 -13.58 20.00
CA GLU A 120 0.42 -14.92 20.40
C GLU A 120 0.78 -15.01 21.89
N LYS A 121 1.14 -13.88 22.50
CA LYS A 121 1.41 -13.76 23.95
C LYS A 121 0.18 -13.38 24.76
N GLY A 122 -0.99 -13.27 24.12
CA GLY A 122 -2.25 -12.91 24.76
C GLY A 122 -2.45 -11.40 24.97
N TYR A 123 -1.65 -10.55 24.34
CA TYR A 123 -1.80 -9.09 24.39
C TYR A 123 -2.58 -8.57 23.19
N ARG A 124 -3.31 -7.46 23.40
CA ARG A 124 -3.98 -6.72 22.34
C ARG A 124 -3.61 -5.25 22.43
N PHE A 125 -3.20 -4.67 21.31
CA PHE A 125 -2.81 -3.27 21.21
C PHE A 125 -3.91 -2.44 20.54
N PHE A 126 -4.09 -1.22 21.04
CA PHE A 126 -4.91 -0.19 20.42
C PHE A 126 -4.08 1.09 20.37
N PHE A 127 -4.14 1.78 19.24
CA PHE A 127 -3.39 3.02 19.02
C PHE A 127 -4.38 4.17 18.88
N GLY A 128 -4.19 5.23 19.66
CA GLY A 128 -4.81 6.53 19.47
C GLY A 128 -3.74 7.53 19.06
N ALA A 129 -3.94 8.24 17.96
CA ALA A 129 -3.02 9.25 17.48
C ALA A 129 -3.73 10.59 17.37
N GLU A 130 -3.13 11.63 17.92
CA GLU A 130 -3.56 13.02 17.76
C GLU A 130 -2.52 13.71 16.87
N GLN A 131 -2.93 14.11 15.67
CA GLN A 131 -2.04 14.77 14.70
C GLN A 131 -2.41 16.24 14.60
N GLU A 132 -1.68 17.08 15.33
CA GLU A 132 -1.76 18.53 15.21
C GLU A 132 -1.05 18.99 13.92
N PHE A 133 -1.58 20.04 13.28
CA PHE A 133 -0.99 20.64 12.09
C PHE A 133 -1.18 22.16 12.09
N TYR A 134 -0.32 22.86 11.35
CA TYR A 134 -0.38 24.31 11.15
C TYR A 134 -0.88 24.63 9.73
N LEU A 135 -1.69 25.68 9.60
CA LEU A 135 -2.04 26.30 8.32
C LEU A 135 -1.32 27.65 8.22
N PHE A 136 -0.45 27.79 7.22
CA PHE A 136 0.20 29.06 6.90
C PHE A 136 -0.53 29.75 5.75
N ILE A 137 -0.61 31.08 5.80
CA ILE A 137 -1.17 31.94 4.74
C ILE A 137 -0.03 32.51 3.91
#